data_AF-A0A1Q3H389-F1
#
_entry.id   AF-A0A1Q3H389-F1
#
_cell.length_a   1.000
_cell.length_b   1.000
_cell.length_c   1.000
_cell.angle_alpha   90.00
_cell.angle_beta   90.00
_cell.angle_gamma   90.00
#
_symmetry.space_group_name_H-M   'P 1'
#
loop_
_entity.id
_entity.type
_entity.pdbx_description
1 polymer ?
#
loop_
_entity_poly.entity_id
_entity_poly.type
_entity_poly.pdbx_seq_one_letter_code
_entity_poly.pdbx_strand_id
1 'polypeptide(L)'
;MKTKVYFVMMALLVLAACGSGEVKTEKISIEGNQKKMQALAKEFPSFKNIIMLELKKAQDKINQANKISNAKEKASLLSEANVILEAPFIEQLPAIKKELAEVQDKQKKVQRMTLNAKQKQQAEKIMEEANNIIVEVNGILSKGVASAEEANDLLVEKSSSLRSASSALSRLIGAK
;
A
#
# COMPACT_ATOMS: atom_id res chain seq x y z
N MET A 1 12.65 -71.18 -12.57
CA MET A 1 12.46 -69.92 -13.33
C MET A 1 11.57 -69.00 -12.51
N LYS A 2 12.18 -68.10 -11.71
CA LYS A 2 12.24 -66.63 -11.90
C LYS A 2 10.88 -65.90 -11.72
N THR A 3 10.60 -65.60 -10.45
CA THR A 3 10.05 -64.36 -9.88
C THR A 3 9.14 -63.47 -10.74
N LYS A 4 7.87 -63.37 -10.34
CA LYS A 4 6.91 -62.34 -10.76
C LYS A 4 6.85 -61.20 -9.74
N VAL A 5 7.10 -59.99 -10.23
CA VAL A 5 6.40 -58.72 -9.98
C VAL A 5 6.11 -58.35 -8.51
N TYR A 6 7.00 -57.56 -7.92
CA TYR A 6 6.66 -56.62 -6.85
C TYR A 6 7.13 -55.23 -7.27
N PHE A 7 6.27 -54.47 -7.94
CA PHE A 7 6.54 -53.07 -8.27
C PHE A 7 5.26 -52.25 -8.39
N VAL A 8 4.33 -52.39 -7.44
CA VAL A 8 3.15 -51.51 -7.35
C VAL A 8 2.72 -51.38 -5.89
N MET A 9 3.40 -50.55 -5.09
CA MET A 9 2.80 -49.92 -3.89
C MET A 9 3.80 -48.97 -3.18
N MET A 10 4.26 -47.91 -3.85
CA MET A 10 4.96 -46.83 -3.13
C MET A 10 4.99 -45.50 -3.90
N ALA A 11 3.84 -45.11 -4.47
CA ALA A 11 3.74 -43.84 -5.20
C ALA A 11 2.39 -43.13 -4.97
N LEU A 12 1.86 -43.15 -3.75
CA LEU A 12 0.61 -42.44 -3.39
C LEU A 12 0.69 -41.59 -2.11
N LEU A 13 1.89 -41.30 -1.59
CA LEU A 13 2.06 -40.51 -0.36
C LEU A 13 2.79 -39.16 -0.54
N VAL A 14 3.00 -38.70 -1.78
CA VAL A 14 3.74 -37.44 -2.04
C VAL A 14 2.82 -36.22 -2.27
N LEU A 15 1.50 -36.40 -2.42
CA LEU A 15 0.57 -35.29 -2.72
C LEU A 15 -0.09 -34.62 -1.50
N ALA A 16 0.14 -35.11 -0.27
CA ALA A 16 -0.47 -34.53 0.93
C ALA A 16 0.37 -33.43 1.62
N ALA A 17 1.60 -33.17 1.15
CA ALA A 17 2.55 -32.29 1.84
C ALA A 17 2.58 -30.83 1.36
N CYS A 18 1.94 -30.49 0.23
CA CYS A 18 2.01 -29.12 -0.31
C CYS A 18 1.03 -28.12 0.34
N GLY A 19 -0.08 -28.58 0.96
CA GLY A 19 -1.10 -27.65 1.48
C GLY A 19 -0.81 -27.06 2.87
N SER A 20 0.07 -27.67 3.67
CA SER A 20 0.32 -27.23 5.06
C SER A 20 1.33 -26.09 5.15
N GLY A 21 2.25 -25.98 4.19
CA GLY A 21 3.21 -24.88 4.08
C GLY A 21 2.55 -23.58 3.65
N GLU A 22 1.72 -23.62 2.61
CA GLU A 22 0.99 -22.45 2.08
C GLU A 22 0.10 -21.81 3.16
N VAL A 23 -0.70 -22.61 3.88
CA VAL A 23 -1.56 -22.10 4.96
C VAL A 23 -0.75 -21.42 6.08
N LYS A 24 0.47 -21.88 6.39
CA LYS A 24 1.33 -21.24 7.40
C LYS A 24 1.88 -19.91 6.91
N THR A 25 2.35 -19.84 5.67
CA THR A 25 2.86 -18.61 5.05
C THR A 25 1.78 -17.53 4.99
N GLU A 26 0.58 -17.90 4.54
CA GLU A 26 -0.56 -16.95 4.47
C GLU A 26 -0.91 -16.39 5.85
N LYS A 27 -0.92 -17.23 6.89
CA LYS A 27 -1.21 -16.79 8.27
C LYS A 27 -0.19 -15.79 8.81
N ILE A 28 1.10 -16.01 8.55
CA ILE A 28 2.16 -15.07 8.99
C ILE A 28 1.99 -13.72 8.28
N SER A 29 1.70 -13.74 6.97
CA SER A 29 1.43 -12.52 6.21
C SER A 29 0.21 -11.77 6.74
N ILE A 30 -0.88 -12.49 7.02
CA ILE A 30 -2.12 -11.91 7.59
C ILE A 30 -1.85 -11.16 8.89
N GLU A 31 -1.12 -11.77 9.84
CA GLU A 31 -0.83 -11.11 11.12
C GLU A 31 0.00 -9.83 10.94
N GLY A 32 0.97 -9.85 10.03
CA GLY A 32 1.76 -8.67 9.67
C GLY A 32 0.92 -7.56 9.05
N ASN A 33 0.09 -7.93 8.07
CA ASN A 33 -0.76 -7.00 7.35
C ASN A 33 -1.86 -6.40 8.24
N GLN A 34 -2.45 -7.20 9.15
CA GLN A 34 -3.39 -6.70 10.14
C GLN A 34 -2.74 -5.66 11.08
N LYS A 35 -1.53 -5.93 11.57
CA LYS A 35 -0.78 -4.97 12.40
C LYS A 35 -0.47 -3.69 11.64
N LYS A 36 -0.06 -3.80 10.37
CA LYS A 36 0.19 -2.65 9.48
C LYS A 36 -1.06 -1.79 9.34
N MET A 37 -2.20 -2.38 9.00
CA MET A 37 -3.47 -1.65 8.86
C MET A 37 -3.89 -0.98 10.18
N GLN A 38 -3.73 -1.65 11.32
CA GLN A 38 -4.01 -1.05 12.62
C GLN A 38 -3.09 0.12 12.95
N ALA A 39 -1.81 0.06 12.57
CA ALA A 39 -0.89 1.19 12.71
C ALA A 39 -1.30 2.36 11.81
N LEU A 40 -1.66 2.08 10.56
CA LEU A 40 -2.14 3.10 9.62
C LEU A 40 -3.44 3.75 10.09
N ALA A 41 -4.38 2.99 10.66
CA ALA A 41 -5.61 3.54 11.23
C ALA A 41 -5.35 4.51 12.40
N LYS A 42 -4.22 4.37 13.11
CA LYS A 42 -3.79 5.31 14.17
C LYS A 42 -3.10 6.52 13.57
N GLU A 43 -2.26 6.32 12.56
CA GLU A 43 -1.49 7.37 11.91
C GLU A 43 -2.37 8.27 11.01
N PHE A 44 -3.40 7.70 10.39
CA PHE A 44 -4.34 8.37 9.48
C PHE A 44 -5.78 8.23 9.99
N PRO A 45 -6.18 8.96 11.05
CA PRO A 45 -7.50 8.81 11.68
C PRO A 45 -8.69 9.02 10.72
N SER A 46 -8.53 9.88 9.72
CA SER A 46 -9.53 10.15 8.68
C SER A 46 -9.79 8.95 7.75
N PHE A 47 -8.80 8.06 7.57
CA PHE A 47 -8.92 6.81 6.81
C PHE A 47 -9.30 5.62 7.69
N LYS A 48 -9.39 5.79 9.01
CA LYS A 48 -9.67 4.71 9.97
C LYS A 48 -10.91 3.91 9.58
N ASN A 49 -12.00 4.58 9.19
CA ASN A 49 -13.26 3.88 8.89
C ASN A 49 -13.10 2.90 7.73
N ILE A 50 -12.50 3.32 6.61
CA ILE A 50 -12.29 2.44 5.46
C ILE A 50 -11.28 1.32 5.77
N ILE A 51 -10.23 1.63 6.54
CA ILE A 51 -9.24 0.63 6.98
C ILE A 51 -9.91 -0.44 7.86
N MET A 52 -10.82 -0.04 8.75
CA MET A 52 -11.58 -0.96 9.60
C MET A 52 -12.58 -1.79 8.80
N LEU A 53 -13.17 -1.23 7.74
CA LEU A 53 -14.05 -1.98 6.84
C LEU A 53 -13.29 -3.08 6.10
N GLU A 54 -12.12 -2.77 5.54
CA GLU A 54 -11.27 -3.78 4.88
C GLU A 54 -10.77 -4.84 5.87
N LEU A 55 -10.37 -4.44 7.10
CA LEU A 55 -10.00 -5.40 8.14
C LEU A 55 -11.15 -6.34 8.50
N LYS A 56 -12.39 -5.85 8.53
CA LYS A 56 -13.57 -6.68 8.76
C LYS A 56 -13.80 -7.65 7.60
N LYS A 57 -13.71 -7.19 6.35
CA LYS A 57 -13.84 -8.05 5.15
C LYS A 57 -12.80 -9.17 5.15
N ALA A 58 -11.54 -8.84 5.45
CA ALA A 58 -10.47 -9.83 5.58
C ALA A 58 -10.74 -10.82 6.73
N GLN A 59 -11.21 -10.34 7.88
CA GLN A 59 -11.57 -11.21 9.01
C GLN A 59 -12.69 -12.17 8.66
N ASP A 60 -13.69 -11.75 7.88
CA ASP A 60 -14.76 -12.62 7.42
C ASP A 60 -14.23 -13.75 6.52
N LYS A 61 -13.24 -13.46 5.65
CA LYS A 61 -12.56 -14.48 4.83
C LYS A 61 -11.73 -15.46 5.68
N ILE A 62 -11.00 -14.96 6.67
CA ILE A 62 -10.24 -15.78 7.62
C ILE A 62 -11.18 -16.71 8.41
N ASN A 63 -12.31 -16.18 8.87
CA ASN A 63 -13.32 -16.95 9.61
C ASN A 63 -13.94 -18.04 8.73
N GLN A 64 -14.17 -17.78 7.44
CA GLN A 64 -14.60 -18.79 6.47
C GLN A 64 -13.52 -19.86 6.29
N ALA A 65 -12.26 -19.47 6.07
CA ALA A 65 -11.13 -20.39 5.90
C ALA A 65 -10.95 -21.34 7.10
N ASN A 66 -11.19 -20.85 8.32
CA ASN A 66 -11.06 -21.65 9.53
C ASN A 66 -12.16 -22.71 9.70
N LYS A 67 -13.30 -22.58 9.00
CA LYS A 67 -14.38 -23.58 8.99
C LYS A 67 -14.18 -24.68 7.96
N ILE A 68 -13.19 -24.53 7.08
CA ILE A 68 -12.93 -25.46 5.96
C ILE A 68 -11.80 -26.43 6.32
N SER A 69 -12.07 -27.72 6.12
CA SER A 69 -11.07 -28.79 6.32
C SER A 69 -10.19 -29.01 5.10
N ASN A 70 -10.66 -28.66 3.90
CA ASN A 70 -9.88 -28.75 2.66
C ASN A 70 -8.73 -27.73 2.66
N ALA A 71 -7.49 -28.21 2.61
CA ALA A 71 -6.31 -27.35 2.71
C ALA A 71 -6.18 -26.36 1.54
N LYS A 72 -6.54 -26.75 0.33
CA LYS A 72 -6.43 -25.91 -0.87
C LYS A 72 -7.45 -24.77 -0.84
N GLU A 73 -8.69 -25.10 -0.52
CA GLU A 73 -9.76 -24.10 -0.39
C GLU A 73 -9.51 -23.15 0.78
N LYS A 74 -8.98 -23.68 1.89
CA LYS A 74 -8.50 -22.87 3.01
C LYS A 74 -7.39 -21.90 2.60
N ALA A 75 -6.37 -22.37 1.88
CA ALA A 75 -5.29 -21.52 1.40
C ALA A 75 -5.82 -20.41 0.46
N SER A 76 -6.78 -20.73 -0.42
CA SER A 76 -7.42 -19.75 -1.30
C SER A 76 -8.10 -18.62 -0.52
N LEU A 77 -8.90 -18.94 0.50
CA LEU A 77 -9.59 -17.92 1.31
C LEU A 77 -8.63 -17.08 2.16
N LEU A 78 -7.53 -17.66 2.64
CA LEU A 78 -6.48 -16.91 3.34
C LEU A 78 -5.74 -15.97 2.39
N SER A 79 -5.48 -16.40 1.16
CA SER A 79 -4.91 -15.56 0.11
C SER A 79 -5.84 -14.40 -0.25
N GLU A 80 -7.14 -14.65 -0.41
CA GLU A 80 -8.14 -13.58 -0.61
C GLU A 80 -8.16 -12.58 0.56
N ALA A 81 -8.02 -13.06 1.80
CA ALA A 81 -7.90 -12.18 2.95
C ALA A 81 -6.63 -11.30 2.86
N ASN A 82 -5.49 -11.86 2.44
CA ASN A 82 -4.27 -11.08 2.24
C ASN A 82 -4.41 -10.03 1.15
N VAL A 83 -5.04 -10.34 0.01
CA VAL A 83 -5.30 -9.36 -1.06
C VAL A 83 -6.10 -8.16 -0.54
N ILE A 84 -7.07 -8.39 0.36
CA ILE A 84 -7.85 -7.32 1.00
C ILE A 84 -6.96 -6.49 1.94
N LEU A 85 -6.13 -7.16 2.75
CA LEU A 85 -5.25 -6.48 3.71
C LEU A 85 -4.12 -5.68 3.04
N GLU A 86 -3.76 -6.06 1.82
CA GLU A 86 -2.75 -5.43 0.96
C GLU A 86 -3.38 -4.51 -0.09
N ALA A 87 -4.62 -4.04 0.15
CA ALA A 87 -5.30 -3.13 -0.77
C ALA A 87 -4.39 -1.94 -1.14
N PRO A 88 -4.29 -1.53 -2.42
CA PRO A 88 -3.29 -0.58 -2.89
C PRO A 88 -3.17 0.72 -2.07
N PHE A 89 -4.28 1.27 -1.58
CA PHE A 89 -4.29 2.49 -0.77
C PHE A 89 -3.52 2.35 0.57
N ILE A 90 -3.38 1.12 1.10
CA ILE A 90 -2.60 0.80 2.31
C ILE A 90 -1.12 1.11 2.10
N GLU A 91 -0.58 0.85 0.90
CA GLU A 91 0.79 1.22 0.54
C GLU A 91 0.94 2.71 0.23
N GLN A 92 -0.11 3.33 -0.32
CA GLN A 92 -0.05 4.74 -0.72
C GLN A 92 -0.09 5.72 0.46
N LEU A 93 -0.72 5.37 1.58
CA LEU A 93 -0.83 6.26 2.75
C LEU A 93 0.53 6.69 3.33
N PRO A 94 1.50 5.78 3.61
CA PRO A 94 2.84 6.20 4.00
C PRO A 94 3.60 6.94 2.89
N ALA A 95 3.41 6.53 1.63
CA ALA A 95 4.10 7.10 0.48
C ALA A 95 3.74 8.57 0.29
N ILE A 96 2.44 8.90 0.29
CA ILE A 96 1.96 10.27 0.10
C ILE A 96 2.47 11.21 1.20
N LYS A 97 2.56 10.72 2.45
CA LYS A 97 3.11 11.48 3.57
C LYS A 97 4.59 11.80 3.35
N LYS A 98 5.37 10.84 2.88
CA LYS A 98 6.79 11.01 2.56
C LYS A 98 6.98 12.01 1.42
N GLU A 99 6.21 11.87 0.35
CA GLU A 99 6.26 12.77 -0.82
C GLU A 99 5.85 14.19 -0.45
N LEU A 100 4.83 14.36 0.40
CA LEU A 100 4.42 15.65 0.93
C LEU A 100 5.56 16.33 1.70
N ALA A 101 6.23 15.60 2.59
CA ALA A 101 7.36 16.11 3.35
C ALA A 101 8.54 16.49 2.44
N GLU A 102 8.78 15.72 1.37
CA GLU A 102 9.82 16.01 0.38
C GLU A 102 9.55 17.33 -0.37
N VAL A 103 8.31 17.54 -0.83
CA VAL A 103 7.92 18.80 -1.49
C VAL A 103 8.12 19.98 -0.54
N GLN A 104 7.65 19.86 0.71
CA GLN A 104 7.79 20.91 1.73
C GLN A 104 9.26 21.24 2.05
N ASP A 105 10.13 20.23 2.12
CA ASP A 105 11.58 20.45 2.32
C ASP A 105 12.20 21.19 1.12
N LYS A 106 11.83 20.80 -0.11
CA LYS A 106 12.32 21.46 -1.32
C LYS A 106 11.82 22.91 -1.45
N GLN A 107 10.57 23.18 -1.07
CA GLN A 107 10.05 24.55 -0.99
C GLN A 107 10.88 25.43 -0.06
N LYS A 108 11.21 24.92 1.14
CA LYS A 108 12.09 25.63 2.10
C LYS A 108 13.48 25.87 1.52
N LYS A 109 14.02 24.94 0.74
CA LYS A 109 15.31 25.11 0.06
C LYS A 109 15.23 26.22 -0.99
N VAL A 110 14.22 26.21 -1.86
CA VAL A 110 14.01 27.25 -2.89
C VAL A 110 13.87 28.64 -2.26
N GLN A 111 13.10 28.77 -1.16
CA GLN A 111 12.94 30.04 -0.44
C GLN A 111 14.25 30.63 0.10
N ARG A 112 15.27 29.80 0.35
CA ARG A 112 16.59 30.24 0.85
C ARG A 112 17.58 30.52 -0.27
N MET A 113 17.21 30.32 -1.53
CA MET A 113 18.10 30.54 -2.66
C MET A 113 18.13 32.02 -3.06
N THR A 114 19.32 32.52 -3.38
CA THR A 114 19.47 33.77 -4.11
C THR A 114 19.19 33.49 -5.58
N LEU A 115 18.07 34.03 -6.08
CA LEU A 115 17.60 33.83 -7.45
C LEU A 115 17.68 35.14 -8.25
N ASN A 116 18.06 35.05 -9.53
CA ASN A 116 17.95 36.19 -10.45
C ASN A 116 16.48 36.47 -10.83
N ALA A 117 16.20 37.60 -11.50
CA ALA A 117 14.82 38.01 -11.80
C ALA A 117 14.01 36.96 -12.58
N LYS A 118 14.60 36.31 -13.59
CA LYS A 118 13.94 35.25 -14.37
C LYS A 118 13.67 34.00 -13.52
N GLN A 119 14.65 33.61 -12.71
CA GLN A 119 14.52 32.48 -11.79
C GLN A 119 13.48 32.74 -10.69
N LYS A 120 13.36 33.98 -10.20
CA LYS A 120 12.34 34.37 -9.22
C LYS A 120 10.93 34.15 -9.78
N GLN A 121 10.66 34.66 -10.98
CA GLN A 121 9.35 34.49 -11.62
C GLN A 121 9.00 33.01 -11.83
N GLN A 122 9.98 32.20 -12.25
CA GLN A 122 9.78 30.76 -12.41
C GLN A 122 9.56 30.06 -11.06
N ALA A 123 10.31 30.45 -10.02
CA ALA A 123 10.18 29.90 -8.68
C ALA A 123 8.82 30.23 -8.07
N GLU A 124 8.32 31.46 -8.23
CA GLU A 124 6.99 31.87 -7.75
C GLU A 124 5.89 30.96 -8.32
N LYS A 125 5.89 30.73 -9.63
CA LYS A 125 4.91 29.85 -10.29
C LYS A 125 4.98 28.41 -9.77
N ILE A 126 6.18 27.82 -9.69
CA ILE A 126 6.37 26.44 -9.21
C ILE A 126 5.98 26.32 -7.73
N MET A 127 6.29 27.34 -6.92
CA MET A 127 5.93 27.37 -5.50
C MET A 127 4.42 27.46 -5.30
N GLU A 128 3.72 28.26 -6.12
CA GLU A 128 2.25 28.36 -6.12
C GLU A 128 1.61 27.02 -6.48
N GLU A 129 2.03 26.38 -7.57
CA GLU A 129 1.56 25.05 -7.97
C GLU A 129 1.79 24.01 -6.88
N ALA A 130 2.99 23.99 -6.27
CA ALA A 130 3.31 23.09 -5.18
C ALA A 130 2.45 23.35 -3.94
N ASN A 131 2.15 24.61 -3.60
CA ASN A 131 1.28 24.97 -2.49
C ASN A 131 -0.15 24.47 -2.72
N ASN A 132 -0.70 24.63 -3.91
CA ASN A 132 -2.04 24.15 -4.25
C ASN A 132 -2.13 22.63 -4.08
N ILE A 133 -1.14 21.88 -4.57
CA ILE A 133 -1.06 20.42 -4.40
C ILE A 133 -0.96 20.04 -2.92
N ILE A 134 -0.12 20.73 -2.14
CA ILE A 134 0.00 20.51 -0.69
C ILE A 134 -1.34 20.71 0.03
N VAL A 135 -2.08 21.77 -0.32
CA VAL A 135 -3.39 22.07 0.26
C VAL A 135 -4.39 20.97 -0.07
N GLU A 136 -4.44 20.52 -1.32
CA GLU A 136 -5.32 19.42 -1.74
C GLU A 136 -5.01 18.11 -1.01
N VAL A 137 -3.73 17.73 -0.93
CA VAL A 137 -3.27 16.53 -0.21
C VAL A 137 -3.64 16.60 1.26
N ASN A 138 -3.35 17.71 1.94
CA ASN A 138 -3.73 17.90 3.33
C ASN A 138 -5.26 17.87 3.52
N GLY A 139 -6.01 18.39 2.55
CA GLY A 139 -7.47 18.28 2.51
C GLY A 139 -7.95 16.83 2.51
N ILE A 140 -7.38 15.98 1.66
CA ILE A 140 -7.69 14.55 1.58
C ILE A 140 -7.28 13.84 2.87
N LEU A 141 -6.05 14.08 3.36
CA LEU A 141 -5.54 13.47 4.57
C LEU A 141 -6.31 13.87 5.84
N SER A 142 -6.99 15.02 5.84
CA SER A 142 -7.81 15.48 6.97
C SER A 142 -9.26 15.05 6.89
N LYS A 143 -9.86 15.06 5.69
CA LYS A 143 -11.28 14.71 5.49
C LYS A 143 -11.52 13.20 5.39
N GLY A 144 -10.54 12.45 4.89
CA GLY A 144 -10.72 11.05 4.54
C GLY A 144 -11.55 10.89 3.27
N VAL A 145 -11.99 9.65 3.00
CA VAL A 145 -12.73 9.27 1.80
C VAL A 145 -13.83 8.26 2.14
N ALA A 146 -14.77 8.04 1.21
CA ALA A 146 -15.91 7.17 1.44
C ALA A 146 -15.62 5.69 1.18
N SER A 147 -14.62 5.36 0.35
CA SER A 147 -14.33 3.98 -0.04
C SER A 147 -12.83 3.71 -0.27
N ALA A 148 -12.45 2.43 -0.31
CA ALA A 148 -11.10 2.00 -0.63
C ALA A 148 -10.69 2.28 -2.09
N GLU A 149 -11.66 2.25 -3.02
CA GLU A 149 -11.45 2.58 -4.44
C GLU A 149 -11.17 4.08 -4.58
N GLU A 150 -12.02 4.93 -3.99
CA GLU A 150 -11.79 6.38 -3.95
C GLU A 150 -10.46 6.73 -3.26
N ALA A 151 -10.12 6.03 -2.18
CA ALA A 151 -8.83 6.18 -1.52
C ALA A 151 -7.68 5.93 -2.49
N ASN A 152 -7.74 4.83 -3.24
CA ASN A 152 -6.69 4.47 -4.17
C ASN A 152 -6.55 5.52 -5.28
N ASP A 153 -7.63 5.89 -5.93
CA ASP A 153 -7.60 6.81 -7.07
C ASP A 153 -7.05 8.18 -6.67
N LEU A 154 -7.56 8.75 -5.57
CA LEU A 154 -7.10 10.03 -5.07
C LEU A 154 -5.63 9.99 -4.61
N LEU A 155 -5.23 8.94 -3.89
CA LEU A 155 -3.85 8.85 -3.40
C LEU A 155 -2.85 8.66 -4.55
N VAL A 156 -3.19 7.88 -5.58
CA VAL A 156 -2.36 7.69 -6.78
C VAL A 156 -2.23 9.00 -7.56
N GLU A 157 -3.35 9.69 -7.80
CA GLU A 157 -3.36 10.98 -8.50
C GLU A 157 -2.47 11.99 -7.76
N LYS A 158 -2.71 12.17 -6.46
CA LYS A 158 -1.99 13.19 -5.68
C LYS A 158 -0.54 12.83 -5.43
N SER A 159 -0.19 11.55 -5.33
CA SER A 159 1.20 11.09 -5.34
C SER A 159 1.92 11.51 -6.63
N SER A 160 1.26 11.36 -7.77
CA SER A 160 1.81 11.80 -9.06
C SER A 160 2.01 13.33 -9.11
N SER A 161 1.03 14.09 -8.61
CA SER A 161 1.13 15.55 -8.50
C SER A 161 2.30 15.97 -7.59
N LEU A 162 2.44 15.35 -6.42
CA LEU A 162 3.54 15.62 -5.50
C LEU A 162 4.90 15.29 -6.13
N ARG A 163 5.04 14.15 -6.80
CA ARG A 163 6.30 13.79 -7.50
C ARG A 163 6.63 14.75 -8.63
N SER A 164 5.61 15.25 -9.33
CA SER A 164 5.79 16.27 -10.37
C SER A 164 6.25 17.61 -9.79
N ALA A 165 5.61 18.10 -8.73
CA ALA A 165 6.03 19.31 -8.00
C ALA A 165 7.44 19.17 -7.41
N SER A 166 7.71 18.03 -6.77
CA SER A 166 9.01 17.65 -6.24
C SER A 166 10.11 17.71 -7.31
N SER A 167 9.81 17.20 -8.51
CA SER A 167 10.72 17.24 -9.66
C SER A 167 10.94 18.67 -10.18
N ALA A 168 9.89 19.48 -10.26
CA ALA A 168 9.98 20.88 -10.68
C ALA A 168 10.85 21.70 -9.72
N LEU A 169 10.64 21.53 -8.40
CA LEU A 169 11.46 22.17 -7.37
C LEU A 169 12.92 21.70 -7.42
N SER A 170 13.17 20.39 -7.64
CA SER A 170 14.52 19.88 -7.85
C SER A 170 15.23 20.54 -9.02
N ARG A 171 14.53 20.81 -10.13
CA ARG A 171 15.12 21.52 -11.28
C ARG A 171 15.53 22.95 -10.93
N LEU A 172 14.73 23.66 -10.14
CA LEU A 172 15.12 24.99 -9.64
C LEU A 172 16.37 24.92 -8.77
N ILE A 173 16.43 23.94 -7.86
CA ILE A 173 17.57 23.74 -6.95
C ILE A 173 18.84 23.37 -7.73
N GLY A 174 18.72 22.53 -8.77
CA GLY A 174 19.83 22.06 -9.60
C GLY A 174 20.26 23.01 -10.71
N ALA A 175 19.47 24.03 -11.06
CA ALA A 175 19.79 25.02 -12.10
C ALA A 175 20.80 26.10 -11.64
N LYS A 176 21.68 25.74 -10.70
CA LYS A 176 22.79 26.60 -10.23
C LYS A 176 23.94 26.61 -11.21
#